data_AF-A0A6I0JIT0-F1
#
_entry.id   AF-A0A6I0JIT0-F1
#
_cell.length_a   1.000
_cell.length_b   1.000
_cell.length_c   1.000
_cell.angle_alpha   90.00
_cell.angle_beta   90.00
_cell.angle_gamma   90.00
#
_symmetry.space_group_name_H-M   'P 1'
#
loop_
_entity.id
_entity.type
_entity.pdbx_description
1 polymer ?
#
loop_
_entity_poly.entity_id
_entity_poly.type
_entity_poly.pdbx_seq_one_letter_code
_entity_poly.pdbx_strand_id
1 'polypeptide(L)'
;SMPTRPIDRYSIFMDEKKDIYISCMGGFGMVKGHNAGVLRIKAGETEFDPTYQWTITGAAISGEEKTAGFISAIRYVGNGKAYAYINMPGYYKPGEQGHTAIADLAVEIDLYNKTMKKVQGLDLSNGFGVMLSLYKGSMLIGNSSAKAKGIYSLDIQTGEVSKEPILTTVGNPILCYYFEK
;
A
#
# COMPACT_ATOMS: atom_id res chain seq x y z
N SER A 1 4.44 12.62 16.38
CA SER A 1 3.97 12.27 15.02
C SER A 1 5.09 11.53 14.31
N MET A 2 4.81 10.42 13.64
CA MET A 2 5.80 9.75 12.78
C MET A 2 5.45 10.08 11.32
N PRO A 3 6.41 10.45 10.47
CA PRO A 3 6.12 10.83 9.10
C PRO A 3 5.57 9.63 8.33
N THR A 4 6.18 8.46 8.47
CA THR A 4 5.82 7.21 7.79
C THR A 4 5.31 6.14 8.77
N ARG A 5 4.84 5.00 8.24
CA ARG A 5 4.45 3.84 9.05
C ARG A 5 5.72 3.08 9.50
N PRO A 6 6.03 2.96 10.81
CA PRO A 6 7.31 2.40 11.27
C PRO A 6 7.56 0.93 10.89
N ILE A 7 6.47 0.17 10.69
CA ILE A 7 6.56 -1.25 10.36
C ILE A 7 6.69 -1.52 8.86
N ASP A 8 6.46 -0.50 8.02
CA ASP A 8 6.67 -0.59 6.58
C ASP A 8 8.01 0.04 6.20
N ARG A 9 8.95 -0.82 5.80
CA ARG A 9 10.32 -0.41 5.46
C ARG A 9 10.41 0.31 4.10
N TYR A 10 9.33 0.34 3.33
CA TYR A 10 9.31 0.84 1.96
C TYR A 10 8.49 2.13 1.80
N SER A 11 8.06 2.72 2.91
CA SER A 11 7.33 4.00 2.91
C SER A 11 8.16 5.20 2.44
N ILE A 12 9.49 5.06 2.33
CA ILE A 12 10.38 6.02 1.66
C ILE A 12 11.09 5.27 0.55
N PHE A 13 10.98 5.77 -0.68
CA PHE A 13 11.52 5.11 -1.87
C PHE A 13 11.90 6.12 -2.94
N MET A 14 12.66 5.67 -3.93
CA MET A 14 13.18 6.51 -5.01
C MET A 14 12.72 5.96 -6.36
N ASP A 15 12.38 6.83 -7.30
CA ASP A 15 12.08 6.47 -8.69
C ASP A 15 13.34 6.48 -9.59
N GLU A 16 13.18 6.16 -10.87
CA GLU A 16 14.31 6.15 -11.82
C GLU A 16 14.88 7.53 -12.10
N LYS A 17 14.11 8.60 -11.83
CA LYS A 17 14.56 10.00 -11.96
C LYS A 17 15.35 10.46 -10.73
N LYS A 18 15.47 9.61 -9.72
CA LYS A 18 16.08 9.88 -8.40
C LYS A 18 15.26 10.85 -7.55
N ASP A 19 13.97 11.01 -7.86
CA ASP A 19 13.05 11.70 -6.96
C ASP A 19 12.72 10.76 -5.79
N ILE A 20 12.72 11.29 -4.57
CA ILE A 20 12.39 10.56 -3.35
C ILE A 20 10.93 10.82 -3.01
N TYR A 21 10.17 9.75 -2.77
CA TYR A 21 8.77 9.79 -2.35
C TYR A 21 8.64 9.30 -0.92
N ILE A 22 7.76 9.95 -0.16
CA ILE A 22 7.51 9.65 1.24
C ILE A 22 6.01 9.44 1.43
N SER A 23 5.62 8.24 1.85
CA SER A 23 4.25 7.90 2.23
C SER A 23 3.97 8.40 3.64
N CYS A 24 3.23 9.49 3.73
CA CYS A 24 2.93 10.20 4.96
C CYS A 24 1.68 9.65 5.66
N MET A 25 1.80 9.26 6.93
CA MET A 25 0.70 8.67 7.70
C MET A 25 -0.39 9.67 8.09
N GLY A 26 -0.04 10.94 8.31
CA GLY A 26 -0.99 12.01 8.60
C GLY A 26 -2.04 11.66 9.65
N GLY A 27 -1.65 11.24 10.86
CA GLY A 27 -2.63 10.84 11.90
C GLY A 27 -3.51 9.65 11.49
N PHE A 28 -2.97 8.75 10.65
CA PHE A 28 -3.69 7.63 10.03
C PHE A 28 -4.87 8.09 9.15
N GLY A 29 -4.91 9.36 8.71
CA GLY A 29 -6.09 9.92 8.05
C GLY A 29 -7.35 9.97 8.94
N MET A 30 -7.22 9.68 10.24
CA MET A 30 -8.34 9.58 11.19
C MET A 30 -8.48 10.85 12.05
N VAL A 31 -7.42 11.65 12.17
CA VAL A 31 -7.45 12.88 12.95
C VAL A 31 -7.86 14.03 12.05
N LYS A 32 -8.95 14.73 12.40
CA LYS A 32 -9.45 15.88 11.64
C LYS A 32 -8.33 16.91 11.39
N GLY A 33 -8.12 17.28 10.14
CA GLY A 33 -7.06 18.21 9.73
C GLY A 33 -5.69 17.57 9.49
N HIS A 34 -5.53 16.27 9.74
CA HIS A 34 -4.33 15.51 9.42
C HIS A 34 -4.69 14.45 8.39
N ASN A 35 -4.36 14.70 7.13
CA ASN A 35 -4.60 13.76 6.04
C ASN A 35 -3.32 12.98 5.72
N ALA A 36 -3.48 11.70 5.41
CA ALA A 36 -2.44 10.88 4.83
C ALA A 36 -2.23 11.22 3.35
N GLY A 37 -1.02 11.01 2.86
CA GLY A 37 -0.66 11.39 1.50
C GLY A 37 0.73 10.94 1.07
N VAL A 38 1.16 11.42 -0.09
CA VAL A 38 2.52 11.23 -0.62
C VAL A 38 3.12 12.60 -0.90
N LEU A 39 4.35 12.79 -0.42
CA LEU A 39 5.19 13.94 -0.72
C LEU A 39 6.40 13.51 -1.54
N ARG A 40 7.03 14.47 -2.23
CA ARG A 40 8.22 14.25 -3.05
C ARG A 40 9.33 15.23 -2.69
N ILE A 41 10.58 14.77 -2.78
CA ILE A 41 11.79 15.59 -2.86
C ILE A 41 12.42 15.29 -4.22
N LYS A 42 12.73 16.31 -5.02
CA LYS A 42 13.33 16.10 -6.35
C LYS A 42 14.79 15.68 -6.26
N ALA A 43 15.27 15.01 -7.30
CA ALA A 43 16.67 14.66 -7.43
C ALA A 43 17.60 15.86 -7.21
N GLY A 44 18.52 15.75 -6.26
CA GLY A 44 19.48 16.81 -5.92
C GLY A 44 18.93 17.93 -5.03
N GLU A 45 17.65 17.90 -4.68
CA GLU A 45 17.04 18.84 -3.74
C GLU A 45 17.01 18.26 -2.31
N THR A 46 16.76 19.13 -1.33
CA THR A 46 16.67 18.78 0.09
C THR A 46 15.34 19.19 0.72
N GLU A 47 14.55 20.00 0.00
CA GLU A 47 13.25 20.47 0.42
C GLU A 47 12.13 19.69 -0.29
N PHE A 48 10.94 19.69 0.32
CA PHE A 48 9.76 19.12 -0.34
C PHE A 48 9.39 19.93 -1.58
N ASP A 49 9.09 19.22 -2.66
CA ASP A 49 8.69 19.82 -3.91
C ASP A 49 7.29 20.46 -3.81
N PRO A 50 7.17 21.79 -3.89
CA PRO A 50 5.90 22.49 -3.74
C PRO A 50 4.93 22.17 -4.90
N THR A 51 5.42 21.62 -6.01
CA THR A 51 4.60 21.25 -7.17
C THR A 51 4.04 19.83 -7.07
N TYR A 52 4.49 19.04 -6.09
CA TYR A 52 4.04 17.68 -5.88
C TYR A 52 3.60 17.43 -4.44
N GLN A 53 2.28 17.37 -4.28
CA GLN A 53 1.62 16.79 -3.11
C GLN A 53 0.45 15.94 -3.57
N TRP A 54 0.22 14.81 -2.93
CA TRP A 54 -0.95 13.99 -3.18
C TRP A 54 -1.62 13.57 -1.88
N THR A 55 -2.81 14.09 -1.64
CA THR A 55 -3.65 13.67 -0.52
C THR A 55 -4.37 12.36 -0.87
N ILE A 56 -4.21 11.35 -0.01
CA ILE A 56 -4.84 10.04 -0.15
C ILE A 56 -6.13 9.96 0.66
N THR A 57 -6.18 10.54 1.85
CA THR A 57 -7.39 10.51 2.68
C THR A 57 -8.58 11.14 1.95
N GLY A 58 -9.65 10.36 1.79
CA GLY A 58 -10.86 10.74 1.06
C GLY A 58 -10.78 10.58 -0.46
N ALA A 59 -9.64 10.16 -1.03
CA ALA A 59 -9.51 9.99 -2.47
C ALA A 59 -10.29 8.77 -2.99
N ALA A 60 -10.76 8.86 -4.22
CA ALA A 60 -11.43 7.76 -4.93
C ALA A 60 -10.42 6.70 -5.37
N ILE A 61 -10.88 5.44 -5.44
CA ILE A 61 -10.12 4.31 -5.95
C ILE A 61 -10.95 3.70 -7.09
N SER A 62 -10.36 3.55 -8.28
CA SER A 62 -11.05 2.94 -9.40
C SER A 62 -11.41 1.49 -9.08
N GLY A 63 -12.69 1.13 -9.25
CA GLY A 63 -13.22 -0.19 -8.90
C GLY A 63 -13.61 -0.36 -7.43
N GLU A 64 -13.71 0.73 -6.66
CA GLU A 64 -14.11 0.71 -5.26
C GLU A 64 -15.08 1.85 -4.94
N GLU A 65 -16.11 1.57 -4.13
CA GLU A 65 -17.13 2.55 -3.76
C GLU A 65 -16.71 3.41 -2.57
N LYS A 66 -15.92 2.82 -1.64
CA LYS A 66 -15.43 3.54 -0.47
C LYS A 66 -14.16 4.33 -0.78
N THR A 67 -13.91 5.37 0.02
CA THR A 67 -12.76 6.25 -0.16
C THR A 67 -11.55 5.80 0.65
N ALA A 68 -10.37 6.13 0.15
CA ALA A 68 -9.09 5.87 0.81
C ALA A 68 -8.97 6.53 2.19
N GLY A 69 -8.32 5.86 3.14
CA GLY A 69 -7.92 6.42 4.43
C GLY A 69 -6.44 6.78 4.45
N PHE A 70 -5.58 5.77 4.56
CA PHE A 70 -4.13 5.92 4.59
C PHE A 70 -3.43 4.71 3.97
N ILE A 71 -2.15 4.87 3.60
CA ILE A 71 -1.32 3.78 3.05
C ILE A 71 -0.78 2.94 4.20
N SER A 72 -1.16 1.67 4.27
CA SER A 72 -0.65 0.71 5.24
C SER A 72 0.68 0.09 4.82
N ALA A 73 0.88 -0.13 3.52
CA ALA A 73 2.14 -0.63 2.97
C ALA A 73 2.24 -0.17 1.52
N ILE A 74 3.46 0.06 1.04
CA ILE A 74 3.70 0.44 -0.35
C ILE A 74 4.98 -0.21 -0.87
N ARG A 75 4.99 -0.58 -2.15
CA ARG A 75 6.17 -1.10 -2.83
C ARG A 75 6.24 -0.49 -4.22
N TYR A 76 7.25 0.34 -4.44
CA TYR A 76 7.56 0.87 -5.76
C TYR A 76 7.98 -0.26 -6.70
N VAL A 77 7.45 -0.25 -7.92
CA VAL A 77 7.68 -1.30 -8.93
C VAL A 77 8.20 -0.76 -10.26
N GLY A 78 8.39 0.56 -10.36
CA GLY A 78 9.01 1.22 -11.50
C GLY A 78 8.04 2.04 -12.34
N ASN A 79 8.58 2.94 -13.18
CA ASN A 79 7.83 3.78 -14.11
C ASN A 79 6.71 4.63 -13.44
N GLY A 80 6.98 5.12 -12.24
CA GLY A 80 6.00 5.89 -11.45
C GLY A 80 4.90 5.05 -10.82
N LYS A 81 4.96 3.72 -10.93
CA LYS A 81 3.98 2.81 -10.35
C LYS A 81 4.44 2.21 -9.04
N ALA A 82 3.48 1.96 -8.16
CA ALA A 82 3.66 1.19 -6.94
C ALA A 82 2.44 0.29 -6.72
N TYR A 83 2.63 -0.80 -5.97
CA TYR A 83 1.51 -1.49 -5.35
C TYR A 83 1.43 -1.11 -3.89
N ALA A 84 0.23 -1.01 -3.35
CA ALA A 84 0.01 -0.59 -1.97
C ALA A 84 -1.18 -1.30 -1.35
N TYR A 85 -1.21 -1.30 -0.02
CA TYR A 85 -2.43 -1.52 0.76
C TYR A 85 -2.93 -0.19 1.29
N ILE A 86 -4.19 0.12 1.01
CA ILE A 86 -4.88 1.30 1.53
C ILE A 86 -5.82 0.83 2.62
N ASN A 87 -5.66 1.34 3.84
CA ASN A 87 -6.65 1.13 4.86
C ASN A 87 -7.86 2.04 4.61
N MET A 88 -9.04 1.47 4.72
CA MET A 88 -10.31 2.06 4.29
C MET A 88 -11.28 2.16 5.49
N PRO A 89 -11.32 3.29 6.21
CA PRO A 89 -12.14 3.44 7.42
C PRO A 89 -13.63 3.15 7.23
N GLY A 90 -14.15 3.35 6.01
CA GLY A 90 -15.54 3.04 5.69
C GLY A 90 -15.90 1.55 5.80
N TYR A 91 -14.94 0.63 5.91
CA TYR A 91 -15.17 -0.81 6.14
C TYR A 91 -15.12 -1.23 7.61
N TYR A 92 -14.78 -0.32 8.53
CA TYR A 92 -14.71 -0.66 9.94
C TYR A 92 -16.09 -1.04 10.49
N LYS A 93 -16.14 -2.15 11.24
CA LYS A 93 -17.33 -2.50 12.02
C LYS A 93 -17.36 -1.70 13.33
N PRO A 94 -18.53 -1.59 14.00
CA PRO A 94 -18.60 -0.95 15.32
C PRO A 94 -17.57 -1.55 16.29
N GLY A 95 -16.70 -0.69 16.83
CA GLY A 95 -15.64 -1.09 17.77
C GLY A 95 -14.31 -1.50 17.12
N GLU A 96 -14.23 -1.64 15.79
CA GLU A 96 -12.97 -1.86 15.08
C GLU A 96 -12.25 -0.54 14.80
N GLN A 97 -10.91 -0.53 14.95
CA GLN A 97 -10.07 0.61 14.59
C GLN A 97 -8.72 0.15 14.05
N GLY A 98 -8.24 0.84 13.01
CA GLY A 98 -6.87 0.71 12.54
C GLY A 98 -6.50 -0.69 12.07
N HIS A 99 -5.36 -1.20 12.56
CA HIS A 99 -4.65 -2.35 11.99
C HIS A 99 -5.32 -3.72 12.21
N THR A 100 -6.26 -3.83 13.13
CA THR A 100 -6.96 -5.11 13.39
C THR A 100 -8.20 -5.28 12.51
N ALA A 101 -8.72 -4.21 11.92
CA ALA A 101 -9.88 -4.26 11.03
C ALA A 101 -9.52 -4.94 9.70
N ILE A 102 -10.45 -5.73 9.16
CA ILE A 102 -10.34 -6.27 7.79
C ILE A 102 -10.79 -5.18 6.82
N ALA A 103 -9.90 -4.21 6.58
CA ALA A 103 -10.20 -2.96 5.89
C ALA A 103 -9.05 -2.47 4.99
N ASP A 104 -8.02 -3.28 4.79
CA ASP A 104 -6.89 -2.94 3.92
C ASP A 104 -7.11 -3.50 2.51
N LEU A 105 -7.23 -2.60 1.54
CA LEU A 105 -7.46 -2.90 0.13
C LEU A 105 -6.15 -2.84 -0.65
N ALA A 106 -5.84 -3.88 -1.42
CA ALA A 106 -4.71 -3.87 -2.36
C ALA A 106 -5.04 -2.99 -3.59
N VAL A 107 -4.12 -2.11 -3.96
CA VAL A 107 -4.25 -1.20 -5.11
C VAL A 107 -2.96 -1.12 -5.91
N GLU A 108 -3.07 -0.84 -7.21
CA GLU A 108 -2.02 -0.22 -8.01
C GLU A 108 -2.14 1.30 -7.83
N ILE A 109 -1.01 1.96 -7.59
CA ILE A 109 -0.82 3.41 -7.51
C ILE A 109 -0.08 3.88 -8.75
N ASP A 110 -0.57 4.94 -9.37
CA ASP A 110 0.19 5.77 -10.30
C ASP A 110 0.57 7.08 -9.60
N LEU A 111 1.85 7.22 -9.25
CA LEU A 111 2.38 8.37 -8.51
C LEU A 111 2.42 9.63 -9.39
N TYR A 112 2.62 9.48 -10.70
CA TYR A 112 2.71 10.62 -11.60
C TYR A 112 1.34 11.24 -11.86
N ASN A 113 0.33 10.37 -12.06
CA ASN A 113 -1.05 10.78 -12.31
C ASN A 113 -1.89 10.90 -11.04
N LYS A 114 -1.36 10.48 -9.87
CA LYS A 114 -2.03 10.55 -8.56
C LYS A 114 -3.34 9.77 -8.53
N THR A 115 -3.30 8.54 -9.05
CA THR A 115 -4.49 7.67 -9.12
C THR A 115 -4.27 6.35 -8.39
N MET A 116 -5.38 5.73 -7.99
CA MET A 116 -5.43 4.40 -7.38
C MET A 116 -6.41 3.52 -8.15
N LYS A 117 -6.03 2.27 -8.37
CA LYS A 117 -6.88 1.25 -8.99
C LYS A 117 -6.87 -0.01 -8.12
N LYS A 118 -8.06 -0.51 -7.79
CA LYS A 118 -8.22 -1.75 -7.04
C LYS A 118 -7.58 -2.94 -7.75
N VAL A 119 -6.78 -3.71 -7.02
CA VAL A 119 -6.32 -5.04 -7.46
C VAL A 119 -7.51 -6.00 -7.39
N GLN A 120 -7.84 -6.62 -8.52
CA GLN A 120 -9.00 -7.50 -8.62
C GLN A 120 -8.66 -8.90 -8.10
N GLY A 121 -9.69 -9.62 -7.61
CA GLY A 121 -9.54 -11.01 -7.17
C GLY A 121 -8.89 -11.21 -5.80
N LEU A 122 -8.62 -10.13 -5.05
CA LEU A 122 -8.09 -10.21 -3.69
C LEU A 122 -9.06 -9.56 -2.67
N ASP A 123 -9.38 -10.30 -1.62
CA ASP A 123 -10.23 -9.79 -0.52
C ASP A 123 -9.48 -8.74 0.32
N LEU A 124 -10.23 -7.96 1.10
CA LEU A 124 -9.66 -7.05 2.11
C LEU A 124 -8.79 -7.82 3.10
N SER A 125 -7.65 -7.25 3.47
CA SER A 125 -6.74 -7.74 4.49
C SER A 125 -6.95 -7.02 5.81
N ASN A 126 -6.36 -7.54 6.89
CA ASN A 126 -6.05 -6.73 8.06
C ASN A 126 -4.71 -6.00 7.89
N GLY A 127 -4.46 -4.96 8.68
CA GLY A 127 -3.28 -4.11 8.58
C GLY A 127 -1.95 -4.78 8.95
N PHE A 128 -1.94 -6.04 9.41
CA PHE A 128 -0.72 -6.81 9.67
C PHE A 128 -0.38 -7.78 8.53
N GLY A 129 -1.36 -8.23 7.76
CA GLY A 129 -1.19 -9.12 6.61
C GLY A 129 -1.07 -8.38 5.29
N VAL A 130 -0.29 -7.30 5.24
CA VAL A 130 -0.17 -6.36 4.08
C VAL A 130 1.20 -6.41 3.42
N MET A 131 1.92 -7.53 3.53
CA MET A 131 3.26 -7.68 2.95
C MET A 131 3.26 -7.45 1.44
N LEU A 132 4.24 -6.68 0.96
CA LEU A 132 4.54 -6.48 -0.46
C LEU A 132 6.04 -6.72 -0.68
N SER A 133 6.40 -7.80 -1.38
CA SER A 133 7.80 -8.12 -1.68
C SER A 133 8.00 -8.37 -3.17
N LEU A 134 9.02 -7.75 -3.77
CA LEU A 134 9.44 -8.13 -5.11
C LEU A 134 10.02 -9.55 -5.07
N TYR A 135 9.80 -10.32 -6.12
CA TYR A 135 10.33 -11.68 -6.27
C TYR A 135 10.45 -12.03 -7.76
N LYS A 136 11.69 -12.18 -8.25
CA LYS A 136 11.99 -12.66 -9.62
C LYS A 136 11.21 -11.95 -10.74
N GLY A 137 11.06 -10.63 -10.66
CA GLY A 137 10.31 -9.84 -11.65
C GLY A 137 8.79 -9.80 -11.46
N SER A 138 8.26 -10.49 -10.45
CA SER A 138 6.87 -10.40 -9.99
C SER A 138 6.81 -9.84 -8.57
N MET A 139 5.61 -9.83 -7.97
CA MET A 139 5.43 -9.46 -6.57
C MET A 139 4.78 -10.61 -5.78
N LEU A 140 5.27 -10.86 -4.57
CA LEU A 140 4.58 -11.62 -3.54
C LEU A 140 3.75 -10.65 -2.70
N ILE A 141 2.45 -10.88 -2.66
CA ILE A 141 1.50 -10.09 -1.88
C ILE A 141 0.92 -10.94 -0.75
N GLY A 142 1.16 -10.52 0.49
CA GLY A 142 0.54 -11.12 1.66
C GLY A 142 -0.89 -10.62 1.80
N ASN A 143 -1.81 -11.50 2.21
CA ASN A 143 -3.18 -11.12 2.52
C ASN A 143 -3.66 -11.94 3.73
N SER A 144 -4.40 -11.29 4.63
CA SER A 144 -5.02 -11.92 5.80
C SER A 144 -6.46 -11.45 5.90
N SER A 145 -7.30 -12.03 5.05
CA SER A 145 -8.72 -11.76 4.99
C SER A 145 -9.49 -12.59 6.04
N ALA A 146 -10.81 -12.40 6.05
CA ALA A 146 -11.71 -13.23 6.83
C ALA A 146 -11.80 -14.68 6.30
N LYS A 147 -11.45 -14.92 5.03
CA LYS A 147 -11.61 -16.24 4.37
C LYS A 147 -10.31 -17.03 4.30
N ALA A 148 -9.18 -16.35 4.05
CA ALA A 148 -7.90 -16.99 3.82
C ALA A 148 -6.75 -16.13 4.34
N LYS A 149 -5.66 -16.80 4.74
CA LYS A 149 -4.40 -16.17 5.11
C LYS A 149 -3.26 -16.83 4.35
N GLY A 150 -2.46 -16.02 3.68
CA GLY A 150 -1.35 -16.53 2.90
C GLY A 150 -0.71 -15.49 2.01
N ILE A 151 0.22 -15.99 1.20
CA ILE A 151 0.96 -15.25 0.20
C ILE A 151 0.41 -15.63 -1.16
N TYR A 152 0.14 -14.62 -1.98
CA TYR A 152 -0.30 -14.74 -3.37
C TYR A 152 0.81 -14.22 -4.29
N SER A 153 0.82 -14.67 -5.54
CA SER A 153 1.63 -14.03 -6.58
C SER A 153 0.82 -12.96 -7.29
N LEU A 154 1.45 -11.82 -7.56
CA LEU A 154 0.93 -10.75 -8.39
C LEU A 154 1.89 -10.51 -9.56
N ASP A 155 1.36 -10.50 -10.78
CA ASP A 155 2.09 -10.07 -11.98
C ASP A 155 2.05 -8.54 -12.08
N ILE A 156 3.23 -7.91 -12.05
CA ILE A 156 3.37 -6.45 -12.01
C ILE A 156 2.97 -5.79 -13.34
N GLN A 157 3.06 -6.52 -14.46
CA GLN A 157 2.74 -6.00 -15.79
C GLN A 157 1.22 -6.02 -16.05
N THR A 158 0.54 -7.09 -15.63
CA THR A 158 -0.89 -7.27 -15.88
C THR A 158 -1.77 -6.87 -14.70
N GLY A 159 -1.23 -6.86 -13.48
CA GLY A 159 -1.96 -6.68 -12.23
C GLY A 159 -2.78 -7.90 -11.81
N GLU A 160 -2.58 -9.05 -12.47
CA GLU A 160 -3.28 -10.29 -12.15
C GLU A 160 -2.73 -10.93 -10.88
N VAL A 161 -3.63 -11.45 -10.04
CA VAL A 161 -3.31 -12.14 -8.79
C VAL A 161 -3.69 -13.61 -8.91
N SER A 162 -2.91 -14.49 -8.28
CA SER A 162 -3.26 -15.90 -8.17
C SER A 162 -4.63 -16.08 -7.52
N LYS A 163 -5.44 -17.02 -8.03
CA LYS A 163 -6.80 -17.24 -7.50
C LYS A 163 -6.81 -17.71 -6.04
N GLU A 164 -5.77 -18.45 -5.66
CA GLU A 164 -5.57 -19.02 -4.34
C GLU A 164 -4.18 -18.62 -3.82
N PRO A 165 -3.94 -18.65 -2.50
CA PRO A 165 -2.62 -18.39 -1.96
C PRO A 165 -1.65 -19.49 -2.43
N ILE A 166 -0.50 -19.07 -2.95
CA ILE A 166 0.60 -19.98 -3.32
C ILE A 166 1.32 -20.55 -2.09
N LEU A 167 1.12 -19.92 -0.92
CA LEU A 167 1.57 -20.40 0.38
C LEU A 167 0.57 -19.97 1.45
N THR A 168 0.04 -20.92 2.22
CA THR A 168 -0.88 -20.65 3.32
C THR A 168 -0.13 -20.40 4.63
N THR A 169 -0.70 -19.58 5.51
CA THR A 169 -0.11 -19.27 6.81
C THR A 169 -1.13 -19.38 7.93
N VAL A 170 -0.72 -19.80 9.12
CA VAL A 170 -1.56 -19.73 10.34
C VAL A 170 -1.69 -18.27 10.81
N GLY A 171 -0.58 -17.53 10.78
CA GLY A 171 -0.48 -16.12 11.16
C GLY A 171 -0.60 -15.15 9.98
N ASN A 172 -0.39 -13.86 10.26
CA ASN A 172 -0.36 -12.82 9.23
C ASN A 172 1.00 -12.84 8.49
N PRO A 173 1.02 -12.82 7.14
CA PRO A 173 2.24 -12.67 6.37
C PRO A 173 2.70 -11.20 6.45
N ILE A 174 3.73 -10.96 7.27
CA ILE A 174 4.28 -9.62 7.54
C ILE A 174 5.53 -9.35 6.69
N LEU A 175 6.31 -10.39 6.40
CA LEU A 175 7.57 -10.29 5.67
C LEU A 175 7.88 -11.58 4.91
N CYS A 176 8.38 -11.42 3.69
CA CYS A 176 9.07 -12.45 2.94
C CYS A 176 10.45 -11.91 2.57
N TYR A 177 11.47 -12.73 2.79
CA TYR A 177 12.82 -12.48 2.32
C TYR A 177 13.26 -13.73 1.57
N TYR A 178 13.81 -13.55 0.38
CA TYR A 178 14.34 -14.65 -0.42
C TYR A 178 15.83 -14.40 -0.64
N PHE A 179 16.61 -15.47 -0.58
CA PHE A 179 18.03 -15.44 -0.86
C PHE A 179 18.24 -15.71 -2.35
N GLU A 180 18.92 -14.82 -3.05
CA GLU A 180 19.46 -15.10 -4.37
C GLU A 180 20.74 -15.93 -4.21
N LYS A 181 20.97 -16.88 -5.14
CA LYS A 181 22.22 -17.64 -5.21
C LYS A 181 23.26 -16.88 -6.00
#